data_AF-A0A969HC20-F1
#
_entry.id   AF-A0A969HC20-F1
#
_cell.length_a   1.000
_cell.length_b   1.000
_cell.length_c   1.000
_cell.angle_alpha   90.00
_cell.angle_beta   90.00
_cell.angle_gamma   90.00
#
_symmetry.space_group_name_H-M   'P 1'
#
loop_
_entity.id
_entity.type
_entity.pdbx_description
1 polymer ?
#
loop_
_entity_poly.entity_id
_entity_poly.type
_entity_poly.pdbx_seq_one_letter_code
_entity_poly.pdbx_strand_id
1 'polypeptide(L)'
;MQELSQAGKLALGSDSRLSGEFDLLAELRAAHQTGQLSPQALFRSVTLDAARLLRLREGGRGRIVPGGPADLVLLPPPAGTDPFARLLDLTRARIELVLLAGQPAVGSPRMQPVFEAARTRFGSVTVDGTEKLLSQALIERVRKSSVGERGLQV
;
A
#
# COMPACT_ATOMS: atom_id res chain seq x y z
N MET A 1 11.06 5.67 19.64
CA MET A 1 10.00 5.92 18.62
C MET A 1 8.67 6.42 19.20
N GLN A 2 8.33 6.08 20.46
CA GLN A 2 7.03 6.38 21.05
C GLN A 2 6.70 7.88 21.13
N GLU A 3 7.62 8.72 21.61
CA GLU A 3 7.39 10.17 21.71
C GLU A 3 7.12 10.82 20.33
N LEU A 4 7.90 10.44 19.31
CA LEU A 4 7.71 10.91 17.94
C LEU A 4 6.35 10.46 17.38
N SER A 5 5.96 9.21 17.63
CA SER A 5 4.66 8.67 17.22
C SER A 5 3.50 9.40 17.91
N GLN A 6 3.58 9.61 19.23
CA GLN A 6 2.56 10.35 19.99
C GLN A 6 2.43 11.79 19.49
N ALA A 7 3.53 12.43 19.08
CA ALA A 7 3.52 13.77 18.48
C ALA A 7 3.04 13.78 16.99
N GLY A 8 2.76 12.63 16.39
CA GLY A 8 2.45 12.47 14.96
C GLY A 8 3.62 12.85 14.04
N LYS A 9 4.85 12.81 14.55
CA LYS A 9 6.10 13.19 13.86
C LYS A 9 6.91 11.98 13.44
N LEU A 10 6.25 10.84 13.26
CA LEU A 10 6.87 9.60 12.80
C LEU A 10 6.26 9.18 11.46
N ALA A 11 7.12 8.83 10.50
CA ALA A 11 6.74 8.13 9.30
C ALA A 11 7.66 6.92 9.10
N LEU A 12 7.14 5.89 8.43
CA LEU A 12 7.92 4.73 7.99
C LEU A 12 7.98 4.71 6.47
N GLY A 13 9.13 4.30 5.94
CA GLY A 13 9.37 4.10 4.52
C GLY A 13 10.35 2.95 4.32
N SER A 14 10.28 2.30 3.16
CA SER A 14 11.09 1.13 2.83
C SER A 14 12.52 1.43 2.40
N ASP A 15 12.93 2.69 2.43
CA ASP A 15 14.19 3.14 1.81
C ASP A 15 14.32 2.62 0.35
N SER A 16 15.54 2.58 -0.18
CA SER A 16 15.86 1.99 -1.48
C SER A 16 15.95 0.47 -1.42
N ARG A 17 15.82 -0.19 -2.58
CA ARG A 17 15.96 -1.66 -2.71
C ARG A 17 17.34 -2.20 -2.27
N LEU A 18 18.34 -1.34 -2.07
CA LEU A 18 19.68 -1.73 -1.61
C LEU A 18 19.73 -2.00 -0.10
N SER A 19 18.85 -1.38 0.68
CA SER A 19 18.89 -1.35 2.14
C SER A 19 17.57 -1.76 2.82
N GLY A 20 16.45 -1.69 2.09
CA GLY A 20 15.11 -1.96 2.62
C GLY A 20 14.68 -3.43 2.60
N GLU A 21 13.76 -3.76 3.51
CA GLU A 21 13.07 -5.04 3.59
C GLU A 21 11.99 -5.13 2.50
N PHE A 22 12.38 -5.40 1.25
CA PHE A 22 11.53 -5.79 0.11
C PHE A 22 10.30 -4.92 -0.23
N ASP A 23 9.31 -4.77 0.66
CA ASP A 23 8.13 -3.93 0.57
C ASP A 23 7.76 -3.24 1.90
N LEU A 24 6.89 -2.22 1.84
CA LEU A 24 6.46 -1.46 3.01
C LEU A 24 5.74 -2.30 4.09
N LEU A 25 5.09 -3.41 3.73
CA LEU A 25 4.42 -4.27 4.72
C LEU A 25 5.45 -5.07 5.52
N ALA A 26 6.55 -5.51 4.91
CA ALA A 26 7.66 -6.13 5.63
C ALA A 26 8.32 -5.14 6.62
N GLU A 27 8.50 -3.88 6.22
CA GLU A 27 8.99 -2.82 7.12
C GLU A 27 8.08 -2.58 8.32
N LEU A 28 6.76 -2.59 8.11
CA LEU A 28 5.79 -2.49 9.19
C LEU A 28 5.90 -3.67 10.18
N ARG A 29 6.12 -4.89 9.67
CA ARG A 29 6.34 -6.07 10.52
C ARG A 29 7.64 -5.95 11.31
N ALA A 30 8.73 -5.54 10.68
CA ALA A 30 10.02 -5.32 11.35
C ALA A 30 9.89 -4.25 12.46
N ALA A 31 9.23 -3.13 12.17
CA ALA A 31 8.96 -2.10 13.17
C ALA A 31 8.07 -2.60 14.31
N HIS A 32 7.06 -3.42 14.02
CA HIS A 32 6.19 -4.02 15.03
C HIS A 32 6.94 -4.97 15.99
N GLN A 33 7.88 -5.77 15.47
CA GLN A 33 8.68 -6.70 16.27
C GLN A 33 9.53 -6.00 17.34
N THR A 34 9.79 -4.70 17.21
CA THR A 34 10.48 -3.92 18.25
C THR A 34 9.64 -3.74 19.53
N GLY A 35 8.33 -3.99 19.48
CA GLY A 35 7.40 -3.78 20.59
C GLY A 35 7.15 -2.32 20.97
N GLN A 36 7.74 -1.37 20.24
CA GLN A 36 7.67 0.06 20.60
C GLN A 36 6.39 0.74 20.14
N LEU A 37 5.73 0.23 19.09
CA LEU A 37 4.58 0.89 18.44
C LEU A 37 3.39 -0.08 18.31
N SER A 38 2.19 0.44 18.60
CA SER A 38 0.95 -0.31 18.38
C SER A 38 0.63 -0.44 16.88
N PRO A 39 -0.20 -1.41 16.47
CA PRO A 39 -0.65 -1.54 15.08
C PRO A 39 -1.29 -0.25 14.54
N GLN A 40 -2.07 0.45 15.35
CA GLN A 40 -2.67 1.72 14.97
C GLN A 40 -1.63 2.83 14.77
N ALA A 41 -0.60 2.91 15.62
CA ALA A 41 0.48 3.87 15.48
C ALA A 41 1.29 3.63 14.19
N LEU A 42 1.53 2.35 13.88
CA LEU A 42 2.17 1.91 12.63
C LEU A 42 1.31 2.23 11.40
N PHE A 43 0.00 1.98 11.45
CA PHE A 43 -0.93 2.36 10.39
C PHE A 43 -0.88 3.87 10.10
N ARG A 44 -0.90 4.69 11.16
CA ARG A 44 -0.83 6.15 11.02
C ARG A 44 0.50 6.63 10.44
N SER A 45 1.62 6.00 10.81
CA SER A 45 2.95 6.38 10.34
C SER A 45 3.16 6.14 8.83
N VAL A 46 2.35 5.30 8.19
CA VAL A 46 2.36 5.09 6.73
C VAL A 46 1.17 5.74 6.01
N THR A 47 0.31 6.47 6.72
CA THR A 47 -0.86 7.15 6.15
C THR A 47 -0.90 8.63 6.55
N LEU A 48 -1.64 8.97 7.61
CA LEU A 48 -1.90 10.33 8.05
C LEU A 48 -0.62 11.08 8.44
N ASP A 49 0.22 10.47 9.26
CA ASP A 49 1.40 11.14 9.81
C ASP A 49 2.47 11.30 8.71
N ALA A 50 2.61 10.30 7.81
CA ALA A 50 3.43 10.41 6.60
C ALA A 50 2.96 11.54 5.68
N ALA A 51 1.66 11.61 5.35
CA ALA A 51 1.13 12.68 4.52
C ALA A 51 1.35 14.07 5.14
N ARG A 52 1.24 14.18 6.48
CA ARG A 52 1.56 15.41 7.20
C ARG A 52 3.03 15.80 7.07
N LEU A 53 3.95 14.88 7.31
CA LEU A 53 5.39 15.11 7.26
C LEU A 53 5.88 15.46 5.85
N LEU A 54 5.31 14.81 4.83
CA LEU A 54 5.59 15.10 3.42
C LEU A 54 4.88 16.37 2.90
N ARG A 55 4.15 17.10 3.75
CA ARG A 55 3.37 18.30 3.40
C ARG A 55 2.31 18.05 2.32
N LEU A 56 1.81 16.82 2.24
CA LEU A 56 0.80 16.37 1.29
C LEU A 56 -0.63 16.46 1.84
N ARG A 57 -0.82 16.95 3.07
CA ARG A 57 -2.13 17.06 3.71
C ARG A 57 -3.12 17.95 2.96
N GLU A 58 -2.62 18.89 2.17
CA GLU A 58 -3.46 19.73 1.32
C GLU A 58 -4.16 18.86 0.28
N GLY A 59 -5.49 18.96 0.21
CA GLY A 59 -6.32 18.06 -0.59
C GLY A 59 -6.66 16.72 0.08
N GLY A 60 -6.28 16.47 1.34
CA GLY A 60 -6.82 15.34 2.12
C GLY A 60 -6.09 14.00 1.99
N ARG A 61 -4.87 13.96 1.45
CA ARG A 61 -4.07 12.71 1.37
C ARG A 61 -3.80 12.10 2.74
N GLY A 62 -3.68 10.77 2.78
CA GLY A 62 -3.50 10.00 4.01
C GLY A 62 -4.77 9.88 4.85
N ARG A 63 -5.92 10.34 4.35
CA ARG A 63 -7.23 10.26 4.99
C ARG A 63 -8.31 9.91 3.98
N ILE A 64 -9.39 9.31 4.45
CA ILE A 64 -10.62 9.14 3.68
C ILE A 64 -11.56 10.27 4.10
N VAL A 65 -11.68 11.30 3.27
CA VAL A 65 -12.52 12.48 3.52
C VAL A 65 -13.23 12.92 2.24
N PRO A 66 -14.44 13.49 2.32
CA PRO A 66 -15.11 14.07 1.17
C PRO A 66 -14.23 15.11 0.46
N GLY A 67 -14.20 15.06 -0.88
CA GLY A 67 -13.37 15.95 -1.70
C GLY A 67 -11.87 15.62 -1.71
N GLY A 68 -11.41 14.63 -0.94
CA GLY A 68 -10.04 14.12 -1.00
C GLY A 68 -9.81 13.16 -2.17
N PRO A 69 -8.55 12.81 -2.48
CA PRO A 69 -8.25 11.79 -3.48
C PRO A 69 -8.76 10.44 -2.99
N ALA A 70 -9.35 9.67 -3.90
CA ALA A 70 -9.70 8.27 -3.66
C ALA A 70 -8.47 7.35 -3.76
N ASP A 71 -7.45 7.65 -2.95
CA ASP A 71 -6.27 6.82 -2.75
C ASP A 71 -6.60 5.77 -1.68
N LEU A 72 -6.93 4.55 -2.11
CA LEU A 72 -7.48 3.50 -1.25
C LEU A 72 -6.74 2.17 -1.45
N VAL A 73 -6.61 1.41 -0.37
CA VAL A 73 -6.13 0.03 -0.41
C VAL A 73 -7.19 -0.85 0.24
N LEU A 74 -7.70 -1.83 -0.52
CA LEU A 74 -8.61 -2.85 -0.01
C LEU A 74 -7.80 -4.07 0.42
N LEU A 75 -8.05 -4.49 1.66
CA LEU A 75 -7.43 -5.67 2.25
C LEU A 75 -8.51 -6.75 2.48
N PRO A 76 -8.16 -8.03 2.45
CA PRO A 76 -9.05 -9.08 2.92
C PRO A 76 -9.35 -8.85 4.41
N PRO A 77 -10.51 -9.31 4.92
CA PRO A 77 -10.91 -9.09 6.31
C PRO A 77 -9.83 -9.62 7.28
N PRO A 78 -9.63 -8.95 8.44
CA PRO A 78 -8.70 -9.43 9.47
C PRO A 78 -9.16 -10.77 10.05
N ALA A 79 -8.21 -11.54 10.58
CA ALA A 79 -8.54 -12.77 11.32
C ALA A 79 -9.11 -12.48 12.72
N GLY A 80 -8.87 -11.29 13.27
CA GLY A 80 -9.29 -10.86 14.60
C GLY A 80 -10.06 -9.54 14.61
N THR A 81 -10.19 -8.93 15.80
CA THR A 81 -11.01 -7.73 16.02
C THR A 81 -10.27 -6.42 15.79
N ASP A 82 -8.92 -6.40 15.85
CA ASP A 82 -8.13 -5.20 15.55
C ASP A 82 -7.93 -5.06 14.03
N PRO A 83 -8.57 -4.06 13.37
CA PRO A 83 -8.42 -3.88 11.94
C PRO A 83 -7.02 -3.40 11.54
N PHE A 84 -6.28 -2.74 12.43
CA PHE A 84 -4.95 -2.21 12.12
C PHE A 84 -3.88 -3.31 12.09
N ALA A 85 -4.07 -4.37 12.89
CA ALA A 85 -3.20 -5.55 12.88
C ALA A 85 -3.17 -6.26 11.52
N ARG A 86 -4.17 -6.02 10.65
CA ARG A 86 -4.23 -6.61 9.30
C ARG A 86 -3.07 -6.20 8.39
N LEU A 87 -2.44 -5.05 8.62
CA LEU A 87 -1.24 -4.68 7.86
C LEU A 87 -0.01 -5.52 8.25
N LEU A 88 -0.04 -6.17 9.41
CA LEU A 88 1.10 -6.89 9.98
C LEU A 88 1.07 -8.39 9.64
N ASP A 89 -0.06 -8.92 9.17
CA ASP A 89 -0.23 -10.34 8.83
C ASP A 89 -0.43 -10.59 7.32
N LEU A 90 -0.29 -9.54 6.50
CA LEU A 90 -0.44 -9.62 5.05
C LEU A 90 0.90 -9.51 4.31
N THR A 91 0.90 -10.06 3.10
CA THR A 91 1.91 -9.81 2.07
C THR A 91 1.30 -8.96 0.97
N ARG A 92 2.14 -8.26 0.18
CA ARG A 92 1.66 -7.45 -0.95
C ARG A 92 0.84 -8.26 -1.97
N ALA A 93 1.16 -9.54 -2.14
CA ALA A 93 0.40 -10.46 -3.00
C ALA A 93 -1.03 -10.72 -2.51
N ARG A 94 -1.36 -10.40 -1.25
CA ARG A 94 -2.70 -10.57 -0.67
C ARG A 94 -3.55 -9.28 -0.69
N ILE A 95 -3.03 -8.16 -1.20
CA ILE A 95 -3.82 -6.94 -1.39
C ILE A 95 -4.91 -7.20 -2.44
N GLU A 96 -6.16 -6.83 -2.14
CA GLU A 96 -7.30 -7.07 -3.03
C GLU A 96 -7.43 -5.99 -4.10
N LEU A 97 -7.24 -4.72 -3.74
CA LEU A 97 -7.36 -3.59 -4.67
C LEU A 97 -6.48 -2.42 -4.19
N VAL A 98 -5.86 -1.73 -5.14
CA VAL A 98 -5.24 -0.42 -4.92
C VAL A 98 -5.88 0.56 -5.89
N LEU A 99 -6.44 1.64 -5.36
CA LEU A 99 -6.95 2.78 -6.12
C LEU A 99 -6.00 3.97 -5.94
N LEU A 100 -5.69 4.65 -7.03
CA LEU A 100 -4.95 5.91 -7.04
C LEU A 100 -5.85 6.97 -7.68
N ALA A 101 -6.23 7.99 -6.91
CA ALA A 101 -7.21 9.00 -7.30
C ALA A 101 -8.50 8.39 -7.90
N GLY A 102 -8.96 7.28 -7.34
CA GLY A 102 -10.17 6.57 -7.79
C GLY A 102 -9.96 5.67 -9.01
N GLN A 103 -8.76 5.61 -9.59
CA GLN A 103 -8.43 4.71 -10.70
C GLN A 103 -7.78 3.43 -10.17
N PRO A 104 -8.29 2.24 -10.55
CA PRO A 104 -7.70 0.98 -10.12
C PRO A 104 -6.32 0.76 -10.73
N ALA A 105 -5.34 0.56 -9.86
CA ALA A 105 -3.93 0.40 -10.22
C ALA A 105 -3.50 -1.06 -10.17
N VAL A 106 -3.84 -1.76 -9.09
CA VAL A 106 -3.56 -3.18 -8.83
C VAL A 106 -4.83 -3.82 -8.29
N GLY A 107 -5.15 -5.05 -8.68
CA GLY A 107 -6.25 -5.78 -8.06
C GLY A 107 -6.10 -7.30 -8.12
N SER A 108 -6.86 -8.02 -7.31
CA SER A 108 -7.05 -9.46 -7.51
C SER A 108 -7.93 -9.72 -8.74
N PRO A 109 -7.94 -10.94 -9.30
CA PRO A 109 -8.85 -11.29 -10.39
C PRO A 109 -10.32 -11.00 -10.07
N ARG A 110 -10.72 -11.11 -8.79
CA ARG A 110 -12.08 -10.81 -8.33
C ARG A 110 -12.46 -9.34 -8.49
N MET A 111 -11.48 -8.44 -8.55
CA MET A 111 -11.69 -7.00 -8.71
C MET A 111 -11.77 -6.56 -10.17
N GLN A 112 -11.74 -7.47 -11.14
CA GLN A 112 -11.94 -7.17 -12.56
C GLN A 112 -13.15 -6.24 -12.83
N PRO A 113 -14.33 -6.43 -12.21
CA PRO A 113 -15.46 -5.54 -12.44
C PRO A 113 -15.19 -4.07 -12.06
N VAL A 114 -14.30 -3.81 -11.10
CA VAL A 114 -13.91 -2.44 -10.71
C VAL A 114 -13.08 -1.78 -11.81
N PHE A 115 -12.17 -2.52 -12.45
CA PHE A 115 -11.39 -2.02 -13.59
C PHE A 115 -12.28 -1.71 -14.79
N GLU A 116 -13.23 -2.59 -15.09
CA GLU A 116 -14.21 -2.42 -16.18
C GLU A 116 -15.11 -1.20 -15.92
N ALA A 117 -15.65 -1.06 -14.71
CA ALA A 117 -16.49 0.07 -14.33
C ALA A 117 -15.72 1.41 -14.41
N ALA A 118 -14.45 1.41 -14.01
CA ALA A 118 -13.56 2.57 -14.13
C ALA A 118 -13.03 2.80 -15.56
N ARG A 119 -13.35 1.92 -16.52
CA ARG A 119 -12.81 1.93 -17.90
C ARG A 119 -11.29 1.99 -17.95
N THR A 120 -10.63 1.41 -16.95
CA THR A 120 -9.17 1.31 -16.90
C THR A 120 -8.74 0.11 -17.72
N ARG A 121 -7.79 0.29 -18.65
CA ARG A 121 -7.16 -0.85 -19.33
C ARG A 121 -6.23 -1.58 -18.37
N PHE A 122 -6.23 -2.91 -18.39
CA PHE A 122 -5.41 -3.75 -17.50
C PHE A 122 -4.98 -5.04 -18.20
N GLY A 123 -4.01 -5.74 -17.59
CA GLY A 123 -3.61 -7.09 -17.95
C GLY A 123 -3.31 -7.94 -16.71
N SER A 124 -3.28 -9.26 -16.88
CA SER A 124 -2.85 -10.18 -15.84
C SER A 124 -1.34 -10.12 -15.65
N VAL A 125 -0.90 -10.13 -14.40
CA VAL A 125 0.49 -10.19 -13.96
C VAL A 125 0.61 -11.16 -12.79
N THR A 126 1.82 -11.58 -12.44
CA THR A 126 2.06 -12.41 -11.25
C THR A 126 2.84 -11.59 -10.21
N VAL A 127 2.32 -11.52 -8.98
CA VAL A 127 2.98 -10.91 -7.81
C VAL A 127 3.23 -11.97 -6.75
N ASP A 128 4.50 -12.28 -6.49
CA ASP A 128 4.98 -13.31 -5.56
C ASP A 128 4.25 -14.66 -5.76
N GLY A 129 4.11 -15.07 -7.02
CA GLY A 129 3.43 -16.30 -7.42
C GLY A 129 1.89 -16.22 -7.44
N THR A 130 1.29 -15.08 -7.09
CA THR A 130 -0.16 -14.87 -7.10
C THR A 130 -0.59 -14.04 -8.30
N GLU A 131 -1.61 -14.51 -9.03
CA GLU A 131 -2.19 -13.74 -10.14
C GLU A 131 -2.83 -12.43 -9.64
N LYS A 132 -2.57 -11.34 -10.38
CA LYS A 132 -3.12 -10.00 -10.17
C LYS A 132 -3.47 -9.34 -11.49
N LEU A 133 -4.34 -8.35 -11.41
CA LEU A 133 -4.59 -7.38 -12.46
C LEU A 133 -3.72 -6.16 -12.21
N LEU A 134 -3.09 -5.63 -13.25
CA LEU A 134 -2.31 -4.40 -13.21
C LEU A 134 -2.79 -3.46 -14.30
N SER A 135 -2.94 -2.18 -13.98
CA SER A 135 -3.29 -1.17 -14.99
C SER A 135 -2.25 -1.14 -16.11
N GLN A 136 -2.69 -0.93 -17.34
CA GLN A 136 -1.82 -0.93 -18.51
C GLN A 136 -0.73 0.14 -18.41
N ALA A 137 -1.05 1.29 -17.82
CA ALA A 137 -0.09 2.35 -17.55
C ALA A 137 1.05 1.90 -16.61
N LEU A 138 0.76 1.08 -15.61
CA LEU A 138 1.78 0.50 -14.73
C LEU A 138 2.56 -0.61 -15.41
N ILE A 139 1.91 -1.48 -16.19
CA ILE A 139 2.57 -2.51 -17.02
C ILE A 139 3.64 -1.87 -17.92
N GLU A 140 3.28 -0.80 -18.63
CA GLU A 140 4.20 -0.07 -19.50
C GLU A 140 5.37 0.57 -18.75
N ARG A 141 5.11 1.13 -17.55
CA ARG A 141 6.16 1.70 -16.70
C ARG A 141 7.12 0.64 -16.20
N VAL A 142 6.62 -0.52 -15.76
CA VAL A 142 7.44 -1.63 -15.29
C VAL A 142 8.32 -2.17 -16.42
N ARG A 143 7.76 -2.37 -17.62
CA ARG A 143 8.53 -2.84 -18.79
C ARG A 143 9.62 -1.86 -19.25
N LYS A 144 9.43 -0.55 -19.02
CA LYS A 144 10.42 0.50 -19.33
C LYS A 144 11.48 0.67 -18.23
N SER A 145 11.27 0.09 -17.03
CA SER A 145 12.20 0.20 -15.92
C SER A 145 13.45 -0.64 -16.20
N SER A 146 14.63 -0.04 -16.04
CA SER A 146 15.91 -0.77 -16.06
C SER A 146 16.13 -1.64 -14.83
N VAL A 147 15.30 -1.46 -13.79
CA VAL A 147 15.36 -2.22 -12.55
C VAL A 147 14.12 -3.09 -12.42
N GLY A 148 14.31 -4.41 -12.50
CA GLY A 148 13.24 -5.39 -12.28
C GLY A 148 12.67 -5.34 -10.87
N GLU A 149 11.36 -5.47 -10.75
CA GLU A 149 10.69 -5.64 -9.45
C GLU A 149 10.71 -7.13 -9.10
N ARG A 150 11.50 -7.51 -8.08
CA ARG A 150 11.61 -8.91 -7.67
C ARG A 150 10.22 -9.42 -7.28
N GLY A 151 9.86 -10.61 -7.73
CA GLY A 151 8.55 -11.21 -7.48
C GLY A 151 7.41 -10.70 -8.37
N LEU A 152 7.64 -9.70 -9.23
CA LEU A 152 6.67 -9.25 -10.23
C LEU A 152 7.02 -9.81 -11.62
N GLN A 153 6.03 -10.39 -12.32
CA GLN A 153 6.15 -10.88 -13.69
C GLN A 153 5.03 -10.28 -14.55
N VAL A 154 5.38 -9.62 -15.66
CA VAL A 154 4.50 -8.80 -16.51
C VAL A 154 4.63 -9.19 -17.97
#